data_AF-A0A395NFH6-F1
#
_entry.id   AF-A0A395NFH6-F1
#
_cell.length_a   1.000
_cell.length_b   1.000
_cell.length_c   1.000
_cell.angle_alpha   90.00
_cell.angle_beta   90.00
_cell.angle_gamma   90.00
#
_symmetry.space_group_name_H-M   'P 1'
#
loop_
_entity.id
_entity.type
_entity.pdbx_description
1 polymer ?
#
loop_
_entity_poly.entity_id
_entity_poly.type
_entity_poly.pdbx_seq_one_letter_code
_entity_poly.pdbx_strand_id
1 'polypeptide(L)'
;LDFLAQSIFPYTQPSLRETSQHKYTIPYSFVAGSGQHTIPSERVKLIQIISRYNDLDNIIWGPWSSKSSRPSPEVLTRFQMELLNWRDNSPLTFESCYESLTVLPECNETLDALPIPPKPLSFQSALAALNAALYNNYMACSFSMLSNDSNFDHNALCTFHFVYQNLRIAEGLTAASNVLDRQILNEDIDISISLLLYLGFRRCYSRAWQKWTIQILRQCGRQGLLDGSAFANTLDNLCLLQLRAELQSSSPRHKCTLAPSTCDIGLLHERILPLLQPRDDSDNLVAYYLRHDTVTPGQKDIMLHIIARATWKQDEHGNIISVNFDYL
;
A
#
# COMPACT_ATOMS: atom_id res chain seq x y z
N LEU A 1 -13.32 -0.89 7.97
CA LEU A 1 -12.82 -0.10 6.83
C LEU A 1 -13.16 1.38 6.97
N ASP A 2 -14.42 1.72 7.28
CA ASP A 2 -14.79 3.08 7.71
C ASP A 2 -13.82 3.64 8.74
N PHE A 3 -13.33 2.81 9.66
CA PHE A 3 -12.42 3.23 10.72
C PHE A 3 -10.95 3.50 10.31
N LEU A 4 -10.41 2.71 9.36
CA LEU A 4 -9.04 2.91 8.85
C LEU A 4 -8.99 4.08 7.85
N ALA A 5 -10.07 4.23 7.08
CA ALA A 5 -10.35 5.47 6.39
C ALA A 5 -10.52 6.60 7.43
N GLN A 6 -11.25 6.41 8.53
CA GLN A 6 -11.48 7.45 9.55
C GLN A 6 -10.21 7.95 10.26
N SER A 7 -9.24 7.07 10.49
CA SER A 7 -7.93 7.44 11.07
C SER A 7 -7.07 8.29 10.13
N ILE A 8 -7.36 8.30 8.83
CA ILE A 8 -6.70 9.13 7.81
C ILE A 8 -7.61 10.29 7.34
N PHE A 9 -8.92 10.10 7.50
CA PHE A 9 -10.02 10.95 7.03
C PHE A 9 -11.04 11.09 8.14
N PRO A 10 -11.02 12.13 8.99
CA PRO A 10 -12.05 12.30 10.01
C PRO A 10 -13.40 12.63 9.34
N TYR A 11 -14.12 11.59 8.91
CA TYR A 11 -15.54 11.65 8.62
C TYR A 11 -16.27 11.49 9.96
N THR A 12 -16.95 12.54 10.38
CA THR A 12 -17.96 12.50 11.45
C THR A 12 -18.97 11.36 11.18
N GLN A 13 -19.02 10.35 12.07
CA GLN A 13 -20.07 9.30 12.15
C GLN A 13 -21.37 9.82 12.81
N PRO A 14 -22.48 9.02 12.95
CA PRO A 14 -22.84 7.67 12.45
C PRO A 14 -24.13 7.71 11.58
N SER A 15 -24.66 6.67 10.90
CA SER A 15 -25.14 5.39 11.42
C SER A 15 -25.56 4.42 10.29
N LEU A 16 -25.31 3.13 10.51
CA LEU A 16 -26.02 2.01 9.88
C LEU A 16 -27.54 2.16 10.01
N ARG A 17 -28.24 2.32 8.88
CA ARG A 17 -29.57 1.73 8.66
C ARG A 17 -29.85 1.67 7.17
N GLU A 18 -30.21 0.48 6.72
CA GLU A 18 -30.79 0.21 5.41
C GLU A 18 -31.95 1.17 5.13
N THR A 19 -31.96 1.83 3.97
CA THR A 19 -33.10 1.90 3.05
C THR A 19 -32.81 2.88 1.90
N SER A 20 -33.17 2.42 0.70
CA SER A 20 -33.52 3.20 -0.50
C SER A 20 -32.51 4.18 -1.11
N GLN A 21 -32.09 3.85 -2.34
CA GLN A 21 -31.91 4.74 -3.50
C GLN A 21 -31.94 6.25 -3.21
N HIS A 22 -30.84 6.84 -2.72
CA HIS A 22 -30.67 8.29 -2.75
C HIS A 22 -29.39 8.63 -3.51
N LYS A 23 -29.57 9.37 -4.61
CA LYS A 23 -28.49 10.06 -5.32
C LYS A 23 -27.75 10.93 -4.31
N TYR A 24 -26.49 10.63 -4.07
CA TYR A 24 -25.62 11.45 -3.24
C TYR A 24 -25.32 12.75 -3.97
N THR A 25 -26.12 13.78 -3.69
CA THR A 25 -25.76 15.17 -4.00
C THR A 25 -24.83 15.64 -2.88
N ILE A 26 -23.53 15.75 -3.19
CA ILE A 26 -22.56 16.38 -2.29
C ILE A 26 -22.98 17.85 -2.12
N PRO A 27 -23.07 18.42 -0.90
CA PRO A 27 -23.35 19.83 -0.71
C PRO A 27 -22.17 20.64 -1.26
N TYR A 28 -22.39 21.28 -2.41
CA TYR A 28 -21.51 22.33 -2.93
C TYR A 28 -21.65 23.55 -2.02
N SER A 29 -20.82 23.65 -1.00
CA SER A 29 -20.63 24.90 -0.29
C SER A 29 -19.35 24.87 0.53
N PHE A 30 -18.23 25.23 -0.09
CA PHE A 30 -17.22 26.04 0.59
C PHE A 30 -16.61 27.06 -0.37
N VAL A 31 -16.96 28.31 -0.07
CA VAL A 31 -16.40 29.61 -0.42
C VAL A 31 -15.12 29.55 -1.25
N ALA A 32 -15.23 30.05 -2.49
CA ALA A 32 -14.11 30.58 -3.26
C ALA A 32 -13.55 31.82 -2.54
N GLY A 33 -12.82 31.58 -1.45
CA GLY A 33 -11.96 32.56 -0.81
C GLY A 33 -10.55 32.34 -1.32
N SER A 34 -9.81 33.42 -1.56
CA SER A 34 -8.40 33.46 -1.96
C SER A 34 -7.46 32.72 -1.00
N GLY A 35 -7.57 31.40 -0.95
CA GLY A 35 -6.82 30.52 -0.07
C GLY A 35 -5.35 30.50 -0.49
N GLN A 36 -4.47 30.82 0.45
CA GLN A 36 -3.04 30.59 0.28
C GLN A 36 -2.82 29.14 -0.17
N HIS A 37 -2.16 28.95 -1.30
CA HIS A 37 -1.72 27.64 -1.74
C HIS A 37 -0.77 27.08 -0.69
N THR A 38 -1.14 25.97 -0.05
CA THR A 38 -0.38 25.31 1.02
C THR A 38 -0.34 23.80 0.81
N ILE A 39 0.66 23.11 1.38
CA ILE A 39 0.79 21.63 1.29
C ILE A 39 -0.49 20.90 1.78
N PRO A 40 -1.17 21.31 2.87
CA PRO A 40 -2.46 20.73 3.25
C PRO A 40 -3.55 20.89 2.17
N SER A 41 -3.60 22.04 1.49
CA SER A 41 -4.57 22.27 0.41
C SER A 41 -4.32 21.36 -0.80
N GLU A 42 -3.06 21.05 -1.11
CA GLU A 42 -2.69 20.06 -2.13
C GLU A 42 -3.10 18.64 -1.70
N ARG A 43 -2.91 18.29 -0.43
CA ARG A 43 -3.39 17.01 0.14
C ARG A 43 -4.90 16.86 -0.02
N VAL A 44 -5.67 17.89 0.32
CA VAL A 44 -7.14 17.87 0.17
C VAL A 44 -7.54 17.60 -1.28
N LYS A 45 -6.88 18.22 -2.26
CA LYS A 45 -7.16 17.96 -3.69
C LYS A 45 -6.83 16.53 -4.10
N LEU A 46 -5.72 15.96 -3.61
CA LEU A 46 -5.37 14.56 -3.85
C LEU A 46 -6.47 13.63 -3.33
N ILE A 47 -6.92 13.89 -2.10
CA ILE A 47 -8.00 13.15 -1.45
C ILE A 47 -9.29 13.25 -2.24
N GLN A 48 -9.66 14.45 -2.71
CA GLN A 48 -10.84 14.64 -3.56
C GLN A 48 -10.77 13.90 -4.89
N ILE A 49 -9.57 13.71 -5.46
CA ILE A 49 -9.39 12.85 -6.63
C ILE A 49 -9.68 11.41 -6.23
N ILE A 50 -8.99 10.91 -5.21
CA ILE A 50 -9.15 9.54 -4.71
C ILE A 50 -10.61 9.19 -4.42
N SER A 51 -11.32 10.03 -3.65
CA SER A 51 -12.71 9.77 -3.26
C SER A 51 -13.70 9.84 -4.44
N ARG A 52 -13.35 10.46 -5.57
CA ARG A 52 -14.19 10.38 -6.78
C ARG A 52 -14.12 9.00 -7.44
N TYR A 53 -13.10 8.23 -7.10
CA TYR A 53 -12.88 6.86 -7.55
C TYR A 53 -13.05 5.89 -6.37
N ASN A 54 -14.12 6.03 -5.57
CA ASN A 54 -14.41 5.17 -4.41
C ASN A 54 -14.40 3.66 -4.72
N ASP A 55 -14.73 3.27 -5.95
CA ASP A 55 -14.65 1.86 -6.39
C ASP A 55 -13.20 1.37 -6.47
N LEU A 56 -12.22 2.26 -6.72
CA LEU A 56 -10.79 1.97 -6.67
C LEU A 56 -10.26 1.90 -5.24
N ASP A 57 -10.81 2.70 -4.33
CA ASP A 57 -10.39 2.74 -2.92
C ASP A 57 -10.53 1.36 -2.25
N ASN A 58 -11.62 0.64 -2.53
CA ASN A 58 -11.83 -0.73 -2.06
C ASN A 58 -10.78 -1.74 -2.56
N ILE A 59 -10.06 -1.41 -3.64
CA ILE A 59 -9.05 -2.28 -4.24
C ILE A 59 -7.65 -1.86 -3.78
N ILE A 60 -7.47 -0.59 -3.43
CA ILE A 60 -6.21 -0.01 -2.97
C ILE A 60 -6.02 -0.24 -1.46
N TRP A 61 -7.08 -0.16 -0.66
CA TRP A 61 -7.04 -0.29 0.81
C TRP A 61 -7.37 -1.68 1.35
N GLY A 62 -7.80 -2.61 0.49
CA GLY A 62 -7.94 -4.02 0.83
C GLY A 62 -9.24 -4.65 0.34
N PRO A 63 -9.19 -5.87 -0.24
CA PRO A 63 -10.32 -6.50 -0.89
C PRO A 63 -11.29 -7.12 0.14
N TRP A 64 -12.01 -6.28 0.88
CA TRP A 64 -13.13 -6.75 1.71
C TRP A 64 -14.45 -6.81 0.94
N SER A 65 -14.49 -6.29 -0.29
CA SER A 65 -15.66 -6.40 -1.15
C SER A 65 -15.67 -7.75 -1.86
N SER A 66 -16.65 -8.59 -1.51
CA SER A 66 -16.96 -9.85 -2.21
C SER A 66 -17.41 -9.65 -3.67
N LYS A 67 -17.59 -8.40 -4.10
CA LYS A 67 -18.11 -8.01 -5.42
C LYS A 67 -17.32 -6.87 -6.07
N SER A 68 -16.03 -6.71 -5.79
CA SER A 68 -15.23 -5.72 -6.53
C SER A 68 -14.92 -6.27 -7.92
N SER A 69 -15.70 -5.87 -8.93
CA SER A 69 -15.26 -6.01 -10.31
C SER A 69 -13.96 -5.23 -10.49
N ARG A 70 -12.96 -5.83 -11.13
CA ARG A 70 -11.73 -5.12 -11.47
C ARG A 70 -12.09 -3.89 -12.31
N PRO A 71 -11.54 -2.70 -12.03
CA PRO A 71 -11.86 -1.50 -12.78
C PRO A 71 -11.41 -1.69 -14.23
N SER A 72 -12.14 -1.10 -15.17
CA SER A 72 -11.75 -1.19 -16.57
C SER A 72 -10.42 -0.46 -16.82
N PRO A 73 -9.62 -0.87 -17.82
CA PRO A 73 -8.40 -0.16 -18.17
C PRO A 73 -8.60 1.33 -18.43
N GLU A 74 -9.73 1.73 -19.02
CA GLU A 74 -10.05 3.13 -19.31
C GLU A 74 -10.28 3.94 -18.03
N VAL A 75 -10.88 3.34 -17.01
CA VAL A 75 -11.07 3.98 -15.70
C VAL A 75 -9.71 4.17 -15.00
N LEU A 76 -8.84 3.15 -15.04
CA LEU A 76 -7.51 3.21 -14.45
C LEU A 76 -6.63 4.27 -15.14
N THR A 77 -6.66 4.33 -16.47
CA THR A 77 -5.94 5.35 -17.24
C THR A 77 -6.44 6.76 -16.92
N ARG A 78 -7.76 6.97 -16.82
CA ARG A 78 -8.32 8.28 -16.43
C ARG A 78 -7.88 8.69 -15.03
N PHE A 79 -7.88 7.75 -14.10
CA PHE A 79 -7.41 7.97 -12.74
C PHE A 79 -5.92 8.37 -12.71
N GLN A 80 -5.06 7.67 -13.46
CA GLN A 80 -3.64 8.02 -13.59
C GLN A 80 -3.44 9.43 -14.17
N MET A 81 -4.21 9.82 -15.19
CA MET A 81 -4.13 11.17 -15.75
C MET A 81 -4.52 12.25 -14.73
N GLU A 82 -5.55 12.02 -13.91
CA GLU A 82 -5.92 12.97 -12.85
C GLU A 82 -4.85 13.09 -11.76
N LEU A 83 -4.22 11.98 -11.38
CA LEU A 83 -3.11 11.98 -10.43
C LEU A 83 -1.88 12.71 -10.99
N LEU A 84 -1.54 12.48 -12.26
CA LEU A 84 -0.46 13.20 -12.95
C LEU A 84 -0.74 14.71 -13.00
N ASN A 85 -1.96 15.09 -13.39
CA ASN A 85 -2.37 16.49 -13.37
C ASN A 85 -2.32 17.09 -11.97
N TRP A 86 -2.71 16.35 -10.93
CA TRP A 86 -2.56 16.81 -9.55
C TRP A 86 -1.10 17.05 -9.19
N ARG A 87 -0.21 16.14 -9.56
CA ARG A 87 1.22 16.27 -9.31
C ARG A 87 1.79 17.53 -9.96
N ASP A 88 1.48 17.77 -11.23
CA ASP A 88 1.94 18.94 -11.98
C ASP A 88 1.43 20.26 -11.38
N ASN A 89 0.30 20.20 -10.67
CA ASN A 89 -0.32 21.35 -9.99
C ASN A 89 -0.07 21.35 -8.46
N SER A 90 0.89 20.57 -7.97
CA SER A 90 1.25 20.49 -6.54
C SER A 90 2.73 20.77 -6.28
N PRO A 91 3.26 21.92 -6.73
CA PRO A 91 4.69 22.24 -6.60
C PRO A 91 5.14 22.26 -5.15
N LEU A 92 4.30 22.64 -4.17
CA LEU A 92 4.73 22.71 -2.77
C LEU A 92 5.06 21.32 -2.22
N THR A 93 4.37 20.28 -2.68
CA THR A 93 4.66 18.89 -2.32
C THR A 93 5.96 18.40 -2.97
N PHE A 94 6.12 18.59 -4.29
CA PHE A 94 7.21 17.97 -5.04
C PHE A 94 8.52 18.78 -5.04
N GLU A 95 8.45 20.11 -5.00
CA GLU A 95 9.62 21.00 -4.87
C GLU A 95 10.15 21.04 -3.42
N SER A 96 9.38 20.56 -2.45
CA SER A 96 9.88 20.32 -1.09
C SER A 96 10.93 19.20 -1.02
N CYS A 97 11.05 18.37 -2.06
CA CYS A 97 12.06 17.32 -2.12
C CYS A 97 13.43 17.92 -2.49
N TYR A 98 14.49 17.52 -1.78
CA TYR A 98 15.85 18.00 -2.10
C TYR A 98 16.44 17.38 -3.38
N GLU A 99 15.85 16.30 -3.87
CA GLU A 99 16.18 15.68 -5.15
C GLU A 99 15.06 15.92 -6.16
N SER A 100 15.40 16.12 -7.44
CA SER A 100 14.40 16.20 -8.51
C SER A 100 13.72 14.84 -8.69
N LEU A 101 12.39 14.82 -8.59
CA LEU A 101 11.59 13.61 -8.77
C LEU A 101 11.08 13.55 -10.21
N THR A 102 11.39 12.47 -10.93
CA THR A 102 10.87 12.25 -12.28
C THR A 102 9.35 12.03 -12.25
N VAL A 103 8.63 12.61 -13.22
CA VAL A 103 7.16 12.56 -13.30
C VAL A 103 6.65 11.13 -13.42
N LEU A 104 7.30 10.37 -14.29
CA LEU A 104 7.16 8.93 -14.40
C LEU A 104 8.54 8.29 -14.20
N PRO A 105 8.61 7.06 -13.67
CA PRO A 105 9.87 6.36 -13.58
C PRO A 105 10.46 6.12 -14.97
N GLU A 106 11.71 6.53 -15.16
CA GLU A 106 12.50 6.09 -16.31
C GLU A 106 12.83 4.61 -16.07
N CYS A 107 12.03 3.71 -16.63
CA CYS A 107 12.14 2.25 -16.48
C CYS A 107 13.41 1.65 -17.13
N ASN A 108 14.43 2.48 -17.36
CA ASN A 108 15.72 2.13 -17.94
C ASN A 108 16.73 1.71 -16.86
N GLU A 109 16.51 2.11 -15.60
CA GLU A 109 17.34 1.67 -14.48
C GLU A 109 16.98 0.22 -14.11
N THR A 110 17.99 -0.64 -14.00
CA THR A 110 17.77 -2.04 -13.64
C THR A 110 17.35 -2.11 -12.16
N LEU A 111 16.16 -2.69 -11.90
CA LEU A 111 15.62 -2.81 -10.54
C LEU A 111 16.56 -3.57 -9.58
N ASP A 112 17.41 -4.45 -10.11
CA ASP A 112 18.46 -5.17 -9.38
C ASP A 112 19.61 -4.28 -8.89
N ALA A 113 19.84 -3.14 -9.55
CA ALA A 113 20.88 -2.19 -9.16
C ALA A 113 20.42 -1.24 -8.04
N LEU A 114 19.12 -1.22 -7.71
CA LEU A 114 18.57 -0.36 -6.69
C LEU A 114 18.99 -0.83 -5.28
N PRO A 115 19.66 0.01 -4.47
CA PRO A 115 20.23 -0.40 -3.20
C PRO A 115 19.18 -0.77 -2.14
N ILE A 116 19.54 -1.69 -1.25
CA ILE A 116 18.80 -1.99 -0.01
C ILE A 116 19.82 -2.04 1.15
N PRO A 117 19.66 -1.23 2.23
CA PRO A 117 18.57 -0.26 2.45
C PRO A 117 18.52 0.82 1.36
N PRO A 118 17.32 1.34 1.04
CA PRO A 118 17.12 2.30 -0.04
C PRO A 118 17.83 3.61 0.30
N LYS A 119 18.32 4.33 -0.71
CA LYS A 119 18.90 5.66 -0.47
C LYS A 119 17.80 6.62 0.02
N PRO A 120 17.93 7.27 1.18
CA PRO A 120 16.89 8.13 1.74
C PRO A 120 16.51 9.26 0.78
N LEU A 121 15.22 9.54 0.69
CA LEU A 121 14.69 10.72 0.00
C LEU A 121 14.22 11.74 1.03
N SER A 122 14.93 12.88 1.10
CA SER A 122 14.67 13.90 2.10
C SER A 122 13.72 14.98 1.57
N PHE A 123 12.79 15.42 2.41
CA PHE A 123 11.85 16.50 2.15
C PHE A 123 11.99 17.58 3.21
N GLN A 124 11.72 18.84 2.83
CA GLN A 124 11.61 19.96 3.75
C GLN A 124 10.40 19.82 4.70
N SER A 125 9.39 19.05 4.30
CA SER A 125 8.17 18.81 5.08
C SER A 125 7.81 17.33 5.08
N ALA A 126 7.57 16.77 6.27
CA ALA A 126 7.07 15.40 6.39
C ALA A 126 5.68 15.23 5.73
N LEU A 127 4.83 16.27 5.78
CA LEU A 127 3.53 16.25 5.11
C LEU A 127 3.69 16.16 3.58
N ALA A 128 4.66 16.87 3.00
CA ALA A 128 4.98 16.77 1.58
C ALA A 128 5.47 15.36 1.22
N ALA A 129 6.36 14.78 2.04
CA ALA A 129 6.82 13.41 1.86
C ALA A 129 5.66 12.40 1.89
N LEU A 130 4.73 12.54 2.85
CA LEU A 130 3.55 11.70 2.96
C LEU A 130 2.59 11.87 1.78
N ASN A 131 2.38 13.09 1.28
CA ASN A 131 1.58 13.36 0.08
C ASN A 131 2.18 12.67 -1.15
N ALA A 132 3.50 12.79 -1.34
CA ALA A 132 4.23 12.13 -2.42
C ALA A 132 4.14 10.60 -2.29
N ALA A 133 4.27 10.07 -1.08
CA ALA A 133 4.18 8.63 -0.82
C ALA A 133 2.77 8.07 -1.09
N LEU A 134 1.74 8.84 -0.74
CA LEU A 134 0.34 8.53 -1.05
C LEU A 134 0.13 8.47 -2.56
N TYR A 135 0.52 9.53 -3.27
CA TYR A 135 0.47 9.58 -4.74
C TYR A 135 1.16 8.37 -5.39
N ASN A 136 2.39 8.06 -4.99
CA ASN A 136 3.14 6.91 -5.49
C ASN A 136 2.41 5.58 -5.22
N ASN A 137 1.76 5.44 -4.07
CA ASN A 137 1.00 4.23 -3.75
C ASN A 137 -0.20 4.03 -4.69
N TYR A 138 -0.94 5.10 -5.00
CA TYR A 138 -2.05 5.06 -5.96
C TYR A 138 -1.55 4.80 -7.39
N MET A 139 -0.47 5.47 -7.80
CA MET A 139 0.16 5.23 -9.11
C MET A 139 0.63 3.78 -9.25
N ALA A 140 1.39 3.26 -8.27
CA ALA A 140 1.81 1.87 -8.25
C ALA A 140 0.63 0.90 -8.30
N CYS A 141 -0.46 1.19 -7.58
CA CYS A 141 -1.61 0.29 -7.57
C CYS A 141 -2.30 0.25 -8.94
N SER A 142 -2.56 1.41 -9.52
CA SER A 142 -3.19 1.51 -10.85
C SER A 142 -2.33 0.84 -11.94
N PHE A 143 -1.02 1.06 -11.93
CA PHE A 143 -0.11 0.38 -12.86
C PHE A 143 -0.09 -1.14 -12.65
N SER A 144 -0.10 -1.61 -11.40
CA SER A 144 -0.17 -3.06 -11.13
C SER A 144 -1.48 -3.70 -11.62
N MET A 145 -2.57 -2.94 -11.70
CA MET A 145 -3.82 -3.40 -12.27
C MET A 145 -3.86 -3.28 -13.80
N LEU A 146 -2.89 -2.62 -14.42
CA LEU A 146 -2.72 -2.56 -15.87
C LEU A 146 -1.60 -3.46 -16.37
N SER A 147 -0.81 -4.07 -15.48
CA SER A 147 0.20 -5.05 -15.89
C SER A 147 -0.47 -6.31 -16.43
N ASN A 148 0.11 -6.83 -17.50
CA ASN A 148 -0.20 -8.11 -18.10
C ASN A 148 0.51 -9.24 -17.32
N ASP A 149 0.45 -10.45 -17.85
CA ASP A 149 1.03 -11.65 -17.23
C ASP A 149 2.57 -11.72 -17.38
N SER A 150 3.27 -10.57 -17.32
CA SER A 150 4.73 -10.47 -17.41
C SER A 150 5.28 -9.46 -16.39
N ASN A 151 6.25 -9.90 -15.58
CA ASN A 151 6.96 -9.06 -14.61
C ASN A 151 7.79 -7.93 -15.26
N PHE A 152 8.05 -8.03 -16.56
CA PHE A 152 8.90 -7.09 -17.30
C PHE A 152 8.11 -6.24 -18.28
N ASP A 153 6.78 -6.22 -18.19
CA ASP A 153 6.03 -5.22 -18.92
C ASP A 153 6.20 -3.83 -18.31
N HIS A 154 5.94 -2.80 -19.12
CA HIS A 154 6.12 -1.42 -18.72
C HIS A 154 5.33 -1.04 -17.45
N ASN A 155 4.11 -1.57 -17.28
CA ASN A 155 3.26 -1.25 -16.14
C ASN A 155 3.78 -1.91 -14.85
N ALA A 156 4.31 -3.14 -14.94
CA ALA A 156 4.99 -3.79 -13.83
C ALA A 156 6.25 -3.02 -13.41
N LEU A 157 7.08 -2.60 -14.37
CA LEU A 157 8.27 -1.79 -14.08
C LEU A 157 7.92 -0.44 -13.42
N CYS A 158 6.94 0.29 -13.96
CA CYS A 158 6.41 1.52 -13.35
C CYS A 158 5.95 1.27 -11.90
N THR A 159 5.21 0.18 -11.65
CA THR A 159 4.77 -0.22 -10.32
C THR A 159 5.96 -0.35 -9.36
N PHE A 160 6.99 -1.10 -9.76
CA PHE A 160 8.15 -1.36 -8.92
C PHE A 160 8.92 -0.07 -8.59
N HIS A 161 9.10 0.82 -9.55
CA HIS A 161 9.77 2.09 -9.28
C HIS A 161 8.98 3.00 -8.33
N PHE A 162 7.65 3.10 -8.48
CA PHE A 162 6.83 3.87 -7.53
C PHE A 162 6.90 3.28 -6.11
N VAL A 163 6.90 1.95 -5.99
CA VAL A 163 7.12 1.28 -4.68
C VAL A 163 8.49 1.63 -4.13
N TYR A 164 9.54 1.57 -4.95
CA TYR A 164 10.89 1.89 -4.52
C TYR A 164 11.03 3.34 -4.03
N GLN A 165 10.41 4.30 -4.72
CA GLN A 165 10.36 5.69 -4.23
C GLN A 165 9.70 5.78 -2.85
N ASN A 166 8.67 4.98 -2.57
CA ASN A 166 8.10 4.92 -1.23
C ASN A 166 9.02 4.30 -0.18
N LEU A 167 9.84 3.32 -0.55
CA LEU A 167 10.89 2.80 0.35
C LEU A 167 11.92 3.90 0.66
N ARG A 168 12.33 4.69 -0.34
CA ARG A 168 13.24 5.83 -0.15
C ARG A 168 12.64 6.93 0.73
N ILE A 169 11.36 7.25 0.53
CA ILE A 169 10.63 8.22 1.36
C ILE A 169 10.56 7.72 2.80
N ALA A 170 10.19 6.46 3.00
CA ALA A 170 10.14 5.85 4.33
C ALA A 170 11.51 5.92 5.02
N GLU A 171 12.60 5.52 4.35
CA GLU A 171 13.96 5.65 4.89
C GLU A 171 14.29 7.11 5.25
N GLY A 172 13.94 8.07 4.39
CA GLY A 172 14.17 9.49 4.66
C GLY A 172 13.42 10.00 5.89
N LEU A 173 12.16 9.61 6.05
CA LEU A 173 11.34 9.95 7.21
C LEU A 173 11.84 9.28 8.50
N THR A 174 12.31 8.04 8.43
CA THR A 174 12.85 7.33 9.60
C THR A 174 14.28 7.77 9.96
N ALA A 175 15.09 8.17 8.97
CA ALA A 175 16.48 8.58 9.18
C ALA A 175 16.65 10.06 9.58
N ALA A 176 15.70 10.94 9.23
CA ALA A 176 15.70 12.37 9.57
C ALA A 176 15.47 12.61 11.07
N SER A 177 16.43 12.22 11.90
CA SER A 177 16.41 12.31 13.35
C SER A 177 16.91 13.67 13.84
N ASN A 178 16.12 14.74 13.61
CA ASN A 178 16.26 15.96 14.42
C ASN A 178 15.49 15.78 15.73
N VAL A 179 16.23 15.80 16.84
CA VAL A 179 15.82 15.36 18.19
C VAL A 179 14.67 16.19 18.80
N LEU A 180 14.37 17.39 18.28
CA LEU A 180 13.41 18.32 18.90
C LEU A 180 11.95 18.17 18.43
N ASP A 181 11.68 17.73 17.20
CA ASP A 181 10.31 17.60 16.65
C ASP A 181 9.67 16.22 16.93
N ARG A 182 10.38 15.38 17.70
CA ARG A 182 10.17 13.93 17.84
C ARG A 182 8.95 13.50 18.66
N GLN A 183 8.31 14.40 19.41
CA GLN A 183 7.31 13.99 20.41
C GLN A 183 5.85 14.18 19.98
N ILE A 184 5.55 15.02 18.99
CA ILE A 184 4.16 15.38 18.66
C ILE A 184 3.80 15.04 17.21
N LEU A 185 4.76 15.06 16.28
CA LEU A 185 4.54 14.74 14.86
C LEU A 185 4.80 13.26 14.52
N ASN A 186 5.42 12.50 15.42
CA ASN A 186 5.97 11.18 15.10
C ASN A 186 4.91 10.09 14.99
N GLU A 187 3.87 10.11 15.84
CA GLU A 187 2.82 9.08 15.80
C GLU A 187 2.03 9.14 14.48
N ASP A 188 1.60 10.32 14.05
CA ASP A 188 0.83 10.47 12.80
C ASP A 188 1.65 10.11 11.56
N ILE A 189 2.95 10.43 11.55
CA ILE A 189 3.87 10.08 10.45
C ILE A 189 4.13 8.57 10.45
N ASP A 190 4.44 7.98 11.60
CA ASP A 190 4.70 6.55 11.76
C ASP A 190 3.47 5.72 11.36
N ILE A 191 2.28 6.17 11.76
CA ILE A 191 1.00 5.55 11.39
C ILE A 191 0.79 5.62 9.87
N SER A 192 0.99 6.80 9.28
CA SER A 192 0.77 7.01 7.85
C SER A 192 1.74 6.19 7.00
N ILE A 193 3.04 6.18 7.37
CA ILE A 193 4.05 5.45 6.60
C ILE A 193 3.91 3.94 6.77
N SER A 194 3.54 3.46 7.97
CA SER A 194 3.30 2.03 8.22
C SER A 194 2.24 1.47 7.29
N LEU A 195 1.12 2.19 7.18
CA LEU A 195 0.04 1.76 6.31
C LEU A 195 0.46 1.79 4.83
N LEU A 196 1.15 2.85 4.40
CA LEU A 196 1.63 2.98 3.02
C LEU A 196 2.64 1.89 2.64
N LEU A 197 3.50 1.49 3.58
CA LEU A 197 4.45 0.39 3.43
C LEU A 197 3.73 -0.97 3.39
N TYR A 198 2.78 -1.20 4.30
CA TYR A 198 1.95 -2.41 4.32
C TYR A 198 1.21 -2.62 2.99
N LEU A 199 0.59 -1.56 2.45
CA LEU A 199 -0.11 -1.63 1.17
C LEU A 199 0.86 -1.80 0.00
N GLY A 200 2.02 -1.14 0.05
CA GLY A 200 3.07 -1.24 -0.97
C GLY A 200 3.70 -2.62 -1.05
N PHE A 201 3.71 -3.38 0.05
CA PHE A 201 4.46 -4.63 0.18
C PHE A 201 4.20 -5.67 -0.92
N ARG A 202 2.92 -5.90 -1.29
CA ARG A 202 2.58 -6.87 -2.35
C ARG A 202 3.19 -6.52 -3.71
N ARG A 203 3.53 -5.25 -3.91
CA ARG A 203 4.13 -4.69 -5.13
C ARG A 203 5.65 -4.54 -5.01
N CYS A 204 6.29 -5.02 -3.95
CA CYS A 204 7.76 -5.05 -3.87
C CYS A 204 8.35 -5.91 -5.00
N TYR A 205 9.44 -5.44 -5.61
CA TYR A 205 10.10 -6.15 -6.69
C TYR A 205 10.78 -7.46 -6.21
N SER A 206 11.54 -7.37 -5.12
CA SER A 206 12.37 -8.47 -4.63
C SER A 206 12.14 -8.79 -3.15
N ARG A 207 12.59 -9.99 -2.73
CA ARG A 207 12.54 -10.41 -1.31
C ARG A 207 13.36 -9.49 -0.40
N ALA A 208 14.42 -8.86 -0.93
CA ALA A 208 15.21 -7.90 -0.17
C ALA A 208 14.37 -6.67 0.20
N TRP A 209 13.54 -6.18 -0.74
CA TRP A 209 12.63 -5.07 -0.49
C TRP A 209 11.58 -5.46 0.55
N GLN A 210 10.98 -6.65 0.41
CA GLN A 210 10.01 -7.18 1.39
C GLN A 210 10.60 -7.27 2.80
N LYS A 211 11.80 -7.85 2.95
CA LYS A 211 12.48 -7.95 4.25
C LYS A 211 12.75 -6.59 4.85
N TRP A 212 13.23 -5.63 4.05
CA TRP A 212 13.46 -4.27 4.50
C TRP A 212 12.15 -3.60 4.94
N THR A 213 11.07 -3.72 4.17
CA THR A 213 9.75 -3.19 4.53
C THR A 213 9.26 -3.74 5.87
N ILE A 214 9.39 -5.05 6.11
CA ILE A 214 9.03 -5.68 7.38
C ILE A 214 9.88 -5.11 8.53
N GLN A 215 11.18 -4.93 8.31
CA GLN A 215 12.08 -4.36 9.33
C GLN A 215 11.68 -2.94 9.71
N ILE A 216 11.33 -2.09 8.74
CA ILE A 216 10.86 -0.72 9.01
C ILE A 216 9.52 -0.72 9.72
N LEU A 217 8.58 -1.58 9.30
CA LEU A 217 7.28 -1.68 9.97
C LEU A 217 7.39 -2.03 11.46
N ARG A 218 8.36 -2.88 11.84
CA ARG A 218 8.64 -3.19 13.26
C ARG A 218 9.20 -2.01 14.04
N GLN A 219 9.74 -1.00 13.37
CA GLN A 219 10.28 0.22 13.97
C GLN A 219 9.23 1.32 14.09
N CYS A 220 8.21 1.32 13.24
CA CYS A 220 7.09 2.26 13.32
C CYS A 220 6.20 1.99 14.55
N GLY A 221 5.50 3.03 15.02
CA GLY A 221 4.73 3.06 16.27
C GLY A 221 3.83 1.85 16.56
N ARG A 222 3.60 1.62 17.87
CA ARG A 222 2.97 0.40 18.42
C ARG A 222 1.57 0.61 19.00
N GLN A 223 0.88 1.70 18.66
CA GLN A 223 -0.36 2.09 19.34
C GLN A 223 -1.54 2.31 18.40
N GLY A 224 -2.73 1.93 18.88
CA GLY A 224 -3.99 2.13 18.18
C GLY A 224 -4.27 1.12 17.08
N LEU A 225 -4.86 1.60 16.00
CA LEU A 225 -5.46 0.80 14.92
C LEU A 225 -4.49 0.40 13.81
N LEU A 226 -3.34 1.06 13.82
CA LEU A 226 -2.31 1.02 12.79
C LEU A 226 -1.00 0.66 13.49
N ASP A 227 -0.97 -0.55 14.04
CA ASP A 227 0.17 -1.11 14.74
C ASP A 227 1.19 -1.69 13.73
N GLY A 228 2.36 -1.04 13.65
CA GLY A 228 3.44 -1.46 12.76
C GLY A 228 3.90 -2.90 13.01
N SER A 229 3.84 -3.38 14.26
CA SER A 229 4.20 -4.77 14.60
C SER A 229 3.16 -5.76 14.10
N ALA A 230 1.87 -5.43 14.22
CA ALA A 230 0.80 -6.26 13.65
C ALA A 230 0.89 -6.34 12.13
N PHE A 231 1.22 -5.23 11.44
CA PHE A 231 1.50 -5.24 10.00
C PHE A 231 2.72 -6.10 9.66
N ALA A 232 3.85 -5.91 10.35
CA ALA A 232 5.05 -6.70 10.13
C ALA A 232 4.77 -8.21 10.29
N ASN A 233 4.10 -8.61 11.38
CA ASN A 233 3.72 -9.98 11.66
C ASN A 233 2.79 -10.57 10.57
N THR A 234 1.86 -9.77 10.05
CA THR A 234 1.01 -10.16 8.92
C THR A 234 1.85 -10.48 7.68
N LEU A 235 2.84 -9.65 7.38
CA LEU A 235 3.69 -9.80 6.20
C LEU A 235 4.71 -10.93 6.35
N ASP A 236 5.26 -11.15 7.55
CA ASP A 236 6.10 -12.32 7.84
C ASP A 236 5.33 -13.63 7.63
N ASN A 237 4.11 -13.70 8.14
CA ASN A 237 3.23 -14.84 7.94
C ASN A 237 2.93 -15.06 6.44
N LEU A 238 2.73 -14.00 5.66
CA LEU A 238 2.59 -14.10 4.21
C LEU A 238 3.84 -14.69 3.55
N CYS A 239 5.04 -14.23 3.94
CA CYS A 239 6.30 -14.79 3.43
C CYS A 239 6.44 -16.28 3.74
N LEU A 240 6.03 -16.73 4.93
CA LEU A 240 6.01 -18.14 5.30
C LEU A 240 5.03 -18.96 4.43
N LEU A 241 3.85 -18.41 4.16
CA LEU A 241 2.85 -19.04 3.28
C LEU A 241 3.35 -19.15 1.84
N GLN A 242 4.01 -18.11 1.32
CA GLN A 242 4.63 -18.13 -0.01
C GLN A 242 5.71 -19.20 -0.10
N LEU A 243 6.63 -19.24 0.87
CA LEU A 243 7.69 -20.25 0.92
C LEU A 243 7.12 -21.67 0.98
N ARG A 244 6.07 -21.90 1.78
CA ARG A 244 5.41 -23.20 1.86
C ARG A 244 4.79 -23.61 0.52
N ALA A 245 4.12 -22.68 -0.17
CA ALA A 245 3.53 -22.95 -1.49
C ALA A 245 4.61 -23.30 -2.54
N GLU A 246 5.75 -22.60 -2.53
CA GLU A 246 6.88 -22.89 -3.40
C GLU A 246 7.45 -24.29 -3.15
N LEU A 247 7.68 -24.65 -1.88
CA LEU A 247 8.20 -25.97 -1.49
C LEU A 247 7.26 -27.13 -1.85
N GLN A 248 5.94 -26.89 -1.80
CA GLN A 248 4.93 -27.89 -2.14
C GLN A 248 4.68 -28.00 -3.65
N SER A 249 5.10 -27.01 -4.44
CA SER A 249 4.96 -27.04 -5.89
C SER A 249 6.00 -27.98 -6.51
N SER A 250 5.55 -29.12 -7.03
CA SER A 250 6.39 -30.09 -7.76
C SER A 250 6.72 -29.67 -9.19
N SER A 251 6.31 -28.46 -9.59
CA SER A 251 6.49 -27.94 -10.94
C SER A 251 7.89 -27.36 -11.15
N PRO A 252 8.64 -27.78 -12.20
CA PRO A 252 9.98 -27.24 -12.49
C PRO A 252 9.97 -25.75 -12.86
N ARG A 253 8.81 -25.12 -13.08
CA ARG A 253 8.67 -23.66 -13.29
C ARG A 253 8.81 -22.82 -12.01
N HIS A 254 8.65 -23.44 -10.83
CA HIS A 254 8.80 -22.78 -9.52
C HIS A 254 10.04 -23.27 -8.75
N LYS A 255 10.89 -24.09 -9.38
CA LYS A 255 12.24 -24.37 -8.85
C LYS A 255 13.09 -23.12 -9.00
N CYS A 256 12.92 -22.18 -8.07
CA CYS A 256 13.92 -21.18 -7.77
C CYS A 256 15.17 -21.96 -7.32
N THR A 257 16.05 -22.23 -8.27
CA THR A 257 17.35 -22.86 -8.03
C THR A 257 18.05 -22.11 -6.92
N LEU A 258 18.67 -22.85 -6.01
CA LEU A 258 19.38 -22.45 -4.79
C LEU A 258 20.61 -21.55 -5.06
N ALA A 259 20.45 -20.47 -5.83
CA ALA A 259 21.40 -19.38 -5.98
C ALA A 259 20.74 -18.11 -5.40
N PRO A 260 21.18 -17.61 -4.22
CA PRO A 260 20.48 -16.59 -3.45
C PRO A 260 20.68 -15.16 -3.99
N SER A 261 20.77 -14.98 -5.31
CA SER A 261 21.22 -13.70 -5.87
C SER A 261 20.28 -12.95 -6.81
N THR A 262 19.16 -13.50 -7.31
CA THR A 262 18.22 -12.70 -8.14
C THR A 262 16.78 -13.26 -8.18
N CYS A 263 15.81 -12.33 -8.12
CA CYS A 263 14.55 -12.23 -8.91
C CYS A 263 13.67 -13.49 -9.05
N ASP A 264 12.43 -13.58 -8.57
CA ASP A 264 11.26 -12.71 -8.77
C ASP A 264 10.20 -13.15 -7.75
N ILE A 265 9.44 -12.23 -7.14
CA ILE A 265 8.31 -12.59 -6.23
C ILE A 265 7.06 -13.05 -7.03
N GLY A 266 7.26 -13.68 -8.19
CA GLY A 266 6.18 -14.05 -9.12
C GLY A 266 5.44 -12.85 -9.71
N LEU A 267 4.43 -13.13 -10.55
CA LEU A 267 3.62 -12.12 -11.24
C LEU A 267 2.78 -11.31 -10.25
N LEU A 268 2.68 -9.99 -10.45
CA LEU A 268 1.95 -9.08 -9.56
C LEU A 268 0.50 -9.53 -9.27
N HIS A 269 -0.16 -10.15 -10.25
CA HIS A 269 -1.54 -10.63 -10.14
C HIS A 269 -1.66 -12.01 -9.47
N GLU A 270 -0.58 -12.78 -9.32
CA GLU A 270 -0.59 -14.10 -8.65
C GLU A 270 -0.23 -14.00 -7.15
N ARG A 271 0.27 -12.83 -6.73
CA ARG A 271 0.74 -12.60 -5.37
C ARG A 271 -0.41 -12.64 -4.37
N ILE A 272 -0.11 -13.21 -3.21
CA ILE A 272 -1.02 -13.30 -2.07
C ILE A 272 -1.32 -11.89 -1.55
N LEU A 273 -2.58 -11.61 -1.24
CA LEU A 273 -3.05 -10.36 -0.67
C LEU A 273 -3.22 -10.58 0.84
N PRO A 274 -2.43 -9.91 1.70
CA PRO A 274 -2.62 -9.95 3.14
C PRO A 274 -3.77 -9.01 3.55
N LEU A 275 -4.58 -9.46 4.49
CA LEU A 275 -5.71 -8.72 4.99
C LEU A 275 -5.80 -8.83 6.51
N LEU A 276 -5.17 -7.87 7.21
CA LEU A 276 -5.25 -7.75 8.66
C LEU A 276 -6.65 -7.25 9.08
N GLN A 277 -7.29 -7.99 9.98
CA GLN A 277 -8.52 -7.57 10.61
C GLN A 277 -8.21 -6.57 11.74
N PRO A 278 -9.01 -5.50 11.91
CA PRO A 278 -8.90 -4.64 13.09
C PRO A 278 -9.02 -5.48 14.37
N ARG A 279 -8.24 -5.11 15.40
CA ARG A 279 -8.24 -5.78 16.69
C ARG A 279 -9.66 -5.78 17.29
N ASP A 280 -10.10 -6.94 17.74
CA ASP A 280 -11.33 -7.11 18.50
C ASP A 280 -11.02 -7.28 20.00
N ASP A 281 -12.06 -7.42 20.82
CA ASP A 281 -11.93 -7.55 22.27
C ASP A 281 -11.21 -8.84 22.72
N SER A 282 -10.89 -9.76 21.78
CA SER A 282 -10.34 -11.08 22.11
C SER A 282 -8.82 -11.09 22.35
N ASP A 283 -8.16 -9.93 22.30
CA ASP A 283 -6.69 -9.74 22.31
C ASP A 283 -5.94 -10.50 21.20
N ASN A 284 -6.65 -11.22 20.34
CA ASN A 284 -6.07 -11.92 19.20
C ASN A 284 -6.05 -11.01 17.98
N LEU A 285 -4.98 -11.12 17.22
CA LEU A 285 -4.87 -10.54 15.88
C LEU A 285 -5.20 -11.61 14.86
N VAL A 286 -5.94 -11.23 13.82
CA VAL A 286 -6.39 -12.13 12.76
C VAL A 286 -6.02 -11.53 11.41
N ALA A 287 -5.42 -12.33 10.54
CA ALA A 287 -5.19 -11.96 9.15
C ALA A 287 -5.67 -13.05 8.21
N TYR A 288 -6.29 -12.62 7.11
CA TYR A 288 -6.67 -13.48 6.00
C TYR A 288 -5.67 -13.29 4.86
N TYR A 289 -5.36 -14.39 4.18
CA TYR A 289 -4.48 -14.38 3.03
C TYR A 289 -5.28 -14.81 1.82
N LEU A 290 -5.39 -13.93 0.84
CA LEU A 290 -6.22 -14.13 -0.34
C LEU A 290 -5.36 -14.36 -1.59
N ARG A 291 -5.86 -15.15 -2.53
CA ARG A 291 -5.27 -15.32 -3.86
C ARG A 291 -6.37 -15.26 -4.91
N HIS A 292 -6.02 -14.75 -6.09
CA HIS A 292 -6.90 -14.78 -7.25
C HIS A 292 -7.05 -16.23 -7.78
N ASP A 293 -8.25 -16.58 -8.25
CA ASP A 293 -8.46 -17.83 -8.97
C ASP A 293 -7.58 -17.91 -10.23
N THR A 294 -7.06 -19.09 -10.53
CA THR A 294 -6.48 -19.36 -11.86
C THR A 294 -7.61 -19.28 -12.88
N VAL A 295 -7.61 -18.21 -13.68
CA VAL A 295 -8.68 -17.87 -14.62
C VAL A 295 -9.00 -19.06 -15.52
N THR A 296 -10.19 -19.64 -15.37
CA THR A 296 -10.76 -20.56 -16.36
C THR A 296 -11.04 -19.75 -17.63
N PRO A 297 -10.64 -20.20 -18.84
CA PRO A 297 -10.89 -19.45 -20.07
C PRO A 297 -12.38 -19.13 -20.23
N GLY A 298 -12.75 -17.84 -20.21
CA GLY A 298 -14.12 -17.36 -20.38
C GLY A 298 -14.76 -16.69 -19.16
N GLN A 299 -14.11 -16.72 -17.99
CA GLN A 299 -14.60 -16.06 -16.79
C GLN A 299 -14.17 -14.59 -16.77
N LYS A 300 -15.13 -13.65 -16.81
CA LYS A 300 -14.87 -12.20 -16.78
C LYS A 300 -14.61 -11.66 -15.38
N ASP A 301 -15.08 -12.36 -14.35
CA ASP A 301 -14.97 -11.96 -12.96
C ASP A 301 -13.82 -12.70 -12.27
N ILE A 302 -12.87 -11.94 -11.74
CA ILE A 302 -11.76 -12.46 -10.95
C ILE A 302 -12.26 -12.62 -9.51
N MET A 303 -12.40 -13.87 -9.05
CA MET A 303 -12.77 -14.17 -7.67
C MET A 303 -11.52 -14.26 -6.79
N LEU A 304 -11.60 -13.70 -5.59
CA LEU A 304 -10.58 -13.83 -4.55
C LEU A 304 -10.99 -14.93 -3.58
N HIS A 305 -10.08 -15.88 -3.32
CA HIS A 305 -10.28 -16.94 -2.34
C HIS A 305 -9.35 -16.76 -1.16
N ILE A 306 -9.87 -17.02 0.04
CA ILE A 306 -9.07 -17.10 1.24
C ILE A 306 -8.35 -18.45 1.22
N ILE A 307 -7.03 -18.43 1.13
CA ILE A 307 -6.18 -19.65 1.11
C ILE A 307 -5.65 -20.01 2.49
N ALA A 308 -5.65 -19.04 3.41
CA ALA A 308 -5.25 -19.24 4.78
C ALA A 308 -5.80 -18.13 5.67
N ARG A 309 -5.98 -18.47 6.94
CA ARG A 309 -6.25 -17.54 8.04
C ARG A 309 -5.17 -17.74 9.10
N ALA A 310 -4.48 -16.68 9.49
CA ALA A 310 -3.59 -16.69 10.65
C ALA A 310 -4.27 -16.01 11.83
N THR A 311 -4.15 -16.60 13.01
CA THR A 311 -4.53 -15.97 14.28
C THR A 311 -3.33 -16.00 15.21
N TRP A 312 -2.96 -14.86 15.79
CA TRP A 312 -1.82 -14.79 16.70
C TRP A 312 -2.04 -13.85 17.88
N LYS A 313 -1.19 -14.03 18.89
CA LYS A 313 -1.00 -13.07 19.99
C LYS A 313 0.41 -12.51 19.89
N GLN A 314 0.59 -11.26 20.30
CA GLN A 314 1.89 -10.62 20.36
C GLN A 314 2.14 -10.02 21.74
N ASP A 315 3.41 -9.94 22.13
CA ASP A 315 3.84 -9.32 23.38
C ASP A 315 3.82 -7.78 23.31
N GLU A 316 4.18 -7.12 24.41
CA GLU A 316 4.29 -5.65 24.48
C GLU A 316 5.36 -5.07 23.54
N HIS A 317 6.26 -5.92 23.03
CA HIS A 317 7.29 -5.55 22.07
C HIS A 317 6.88 -5.81 20.62
N GLY A 318 5.68 -6.36 20.39
CA GLY A 318 5.17 -6.71 19.06
C GLY A 318 5.65 -8.08 18.54
N ASN A 319 6.34 -8.88 19.35
CA ASN A 319 6.79 -10.22 18.96
C ASN A 319 5.64 -11.22 19.05
N ILE A 320 5.53 -12.12 18.07
CA ILE A 320 4.54 -13.20 18.09
C ILE A 320 4.84 -14.16 19.25
N ILE A 321 3.87 -14.30 20.16
CA ILE A 321 3.91 -15.27 21.28
C ILE A 321 3.43 -16.63 20.79
N SER A 322 2.35 -16.64 20.01
CA SER A 322 1.74 -17.85 19.47
C SER A 322 1.03 -17.53 18.16
N VAL A 323 1.16 -18.39 17.15
CA VAL A 323 0.46 -18.27 15.87
C VAL A 323 -0.19 -19.60 15.50
N ASN A 324 -1.43 -19.55 15.04
CA ASN A 324 -2.15 -20.67 14.45
C ASN A 324 -2.51 -20.34 13.00
N PHE A 325 -2.36 -21.32 12.10
CA PHE A 325 -2.74 -21.22 10.69
C PHE A 325 -3.85 -22.20 10.38
N ASP A 326 -4.99 -21.68 9.93
CA ASP A 326 -6.08 -22.46 9.35
C ASP A 326 -5.93 -22.38 7.83
N TYR A 327 -5.56 -23.48 7.18
CA TYR A 327 -5.46 -23.58 5.71
C TYR A 327 -6.82 -23.95 5.15
N LEU A 328 -7.28 -23.22 4.13
CA LEU A 328 -8.64 -23.33 3.57
C LEU A 328 -8.63 -23.83 2.12
#